data_AF-A0A1G9KR32-F1
#
_entry.id   AF-A0A1G9KR32-F1
#
_cell.length_a   1.000
_cell.length_b   1.000
_cell.length_c   1.000
_cell.angle_alpha   90.00
_cell.angle_beta   90.00
_cell.angle_gamma   90.00
#
_symmetry.space_group_name_H-M   'P 1'
#
loop_
_entity.id
_entity.type
_entity.pdbx_description
1 polymer ?
#
loop_
_entity_poly.entity_id
_entity_poly.type
_entity_poly.pdbx_seq_one_letter_code
_entity_poly.pdbx_strand_id
1 'polypeptide(L)'
;MSRRIVVDTCVVTSAGFEKEQEHPRSRNCREFLYSLRELKHRVVMSVELAAEWRNHRNRFGLTWLSSMQQKGRVVWVEDNASLRDAIFELIEDLVDEEVLSARGRDAIEKDILLIIAAQNSDRILASLDRTLKSLLKLIAHRSPEVHSLVWIDPDPDCRSGVDAKDVISWMQRGAKVGDRVCLGRED
;
A
#
# COMPACT_ATOMS: atom_id res chain seq x y z
N MET A 1 8.40 17.96 3.08
CA MET A 1 7.08 17.78 3.72
C MET A 1 6.94 16.32 4.12
N SER A 2 6.26 16.02 5.24
CA SER A 2 5.95 14.65 5.66
C SER A 2 4.65 14.17 5.00
N ARG A 3 4.53 12.86 4.75
CA ARG A 3 3.36 12.21 4.14
C ARG A 3 2.92 11.01 4.96
N ARG A 4 1.65 10.66 4.84
CA ARG A 4 0.95 9.57 5.52
C ARG A 4 0.77 8.44 4.51
N ILE A 5 1.51 7.36 4.69
CA ILE A 5 1.59 6.25 3.75
C ILE A 5 1.00 5.01 4.43
N VAL A 6 0.04 4.36 3.77
CA VAL A 6 -0.38 3.01 4.16
C VAL A 6 0.68 2.04 3.65
N VAL A 7 1.14 1.16 4.52
CA VAL A 7 2.08 0.11 4.18
C VAL A 7 1.35 -1.21 4.35
N ASP A 8 1.33 -2.01 3.30
CA ASP A 8 0.81 -3.36 3.35
C ASP A 8 1.76 -4.27 4.14
N THR A 9 1.17 -5.17 4.91
CA THR A 9 1.83 -6.25 5.64
C THR A 9 2.83 -7.03 4.78
N CYS A 10 2.56 -7.21 3.48
CA CYS A 10 3.45 -7.93 2.57
C CYS A 10 4.83 -7.25 2.41
N VAL A 11 4.90 -5.91 2.45
CA VAL A 11 6.14 -5.12 2.35
C VAL A 11 6.99 -5.35 3.61
N VAL A 12 6.35 -5.27 4.77
CA VAL A 12 6.98 -5.47 6.08
C VAL A 12 7.49 -6.89 6.24
N THR A 13 6.66 -7.85 5.83
CA THR A 13 6.99 -9.27 5.87
C THR A 13 8.20 -9.56 4.97
N SER A 14 8.17 -9.04 3.74
CA SER A 14 9.25 -9.19 2.76
C SER A 14 10.58 -8.59 3.23
N ALA A 15 10.55 -7.46 3.93
CA ALA A 15 11.75 -6.82 4.46
C ALA A 15 12.45 -7.64 5.56
N GLY A 16 11.76 -8.58 6.21
CA GLY A 16 12.32 -9.36 7.32
C GLY A 16 12.97 -10.69 6.94
N PHE A 17 13.00 -11.08 5.66
CA PHE A 17 13.72 -12.28 5.23
C PHE A 17 15.24 -12.02 5.21
N GLU A 18 16.00 -12.75 6.04
CA GLU A 18 17.43 -12.51 6.30
C GLU A 18 18.39 -13.58 5.74
N LYS A 19 17.91 -14.71 5.18
CA LYS A 19 18.80 -15.84 4.85
C LYS A 19 19.47 -15.77 3.46
N GLU A 20 20.79 -15.56 3.52
CA GLU A 20 21.91 -16.12 2.73
C GLU A 20 22.11 -15.82 1.24
N GLN A 21 21.15 -15.21 0.55
CA GLN A 21 21.43 -14.38 -0.62
C GLN A 21 20.49 -13.19 -0.52
N GLU A 22 20.99 -11.96 -0.55
CA GLU A 22 20.17 -10.73 -0.53
C GLU A 22 19.17 -10.77 -1.71
N HIS A 23 18.00 -11.39 -1.51
CA HIS A 23 16.96 -11.39 -2.51
C HIS A 23 16.60 -9.90 -2.73
N PRO A 24 16.70 -9.37 -3.97
CA PRO A 24 16.55 -7.94 -4.24
C PRO A 24 15.32 -7.33 -3.57
N ARG A 25 14.19 -8.05 -3.61
CA ARG A 25 12.96 -7.72 -2.88
C ARG A 25 13.14 -7.39 -1.40
N SER A 26 13.80 -8.25 -0.64
CA SER A 26 13.97 -8.07 0.81
C SER A 26 14.79 -6.81 1.08
N ARG A 27 15.86 -6.59 0.31
CA ARG A 27 16.67 -5.37 0.39
C ARG A 27 15.85 -4.14 0.03
N ASN A 28 15.16 -4.15 -1.10
CA ASN A 28 14.38 -3.03 -1.59
C ASN A 28 13.26 -2.63 -0.61
N CYS A 29 12.53 -3.60 -0.05
CA CYS A 29 11.50 -3.33 0.97
C CYS A 29 12.12 -2.74 2.26
N ARG A 30 13.29 -3.24 2.67
CA ARG A 30 13.98 -2.75 3.87
C ARG A 30 14.48 -1.32 3.68
N GLU A 31 15.09 -1.03 2.54
CA GLU A 31 15.53 0.30 2.14
C GLU A 31 14.35 1.28 2.05
N PHE A 32 13.23 0.86 1.48
CA PHE A 32 11.99 1.65 1.45
C PHE A 32 11.50 1.99 2.86
N LEU A 33 11.40 1.01 3.76
CA LEU A 33 10.91 1.21 5.13
C LEU A 33 11.87 2.06 5.97
N TYR A 34 13.18 1.90 5.78
CA TYR A 34 14.16 2.80 6.40
C TYR A 34 14.07 4.21 5.84
N SER A 35 13.91 4.37 4.52
CA SER A 35 13.76 5.69 3.89
C SER A 35 12.50 6.40 4.37
N LEU A 36 11.36 5.70 4.43
CA LEU A 36 10.11 6.22 4.99
C LEU A 36 10.33 6.77 6.40
N ARG A 37 11.04 6.01 7.24
CA ARG A 37 11.42 6.43 8.58
C ARG A 37 12.36 7.64 8.52
N GLU A 38 13.53 7.57 7.90
CA GLU A 38 14.53 8.64 7.95
C GLU A 38 14.02 9.97 7.36
N LEU A 39 13.22 9.90 6.30
CA LEU A 39 12.57 11.05 5.65
C LEU A 39 11.38 11.60 6.46
N LYS A 40 11.11 11.05 7.64
CA LYS A 40 10.07 11.49 8.58
C LYS A 40 8.66 11.40 8.01
N HIS A 41 8.42 10.52 7.05
CA HIS A 41 7.07 10.14 6.68
C HIS A 41 6.41 9.36 7.84
N ARG A 42 5.09 9.23 7.79
CA ARG A 42 4.29 8.56 8.81
C ARG A 42 3.60 7.36 8.20
N VAL A 43 3.55 6.26 8.95
CA VAL A 43 2.77 5.08 8.58
C VAL A 43 1.33 5.24 9.07
N VAL A 44 0.38 4.88 8.22
CA VAL A 44 -1.05 4.92 8.53
C VAL A 44 -1.48 3.54 9.04
N MET A 45 -2.30 3.54 10.09
CA MET A 45 -2.83 2.33 10.73
C MET A 45 -4.31 2.53 11.05
N SER A 46 -5.11 1.47 10.90
CA SER A 46 -6.39 1.33 11.60
C SER A 46 -6.25 0.25 12.69
N VAL A 47 -7.28 0.09 13.53
CA VAL A 47 -7.30 -0.97 14.55
C VAL A 47 -7.18 -2.36 13.90
N GLU A 48 -7.88 -2.54 12.79
CA GLU A 48 -7.94 -3.76 11.99
C GLU A 48 -6.61 -4.04 11.29
N LEU A 49 -6.01 -3.03 10.62
CA LEU A 49 -4.69 -3.18 10.00
C LEU A 49 -3.62 -3.52 11.05
N ALA A 50 -3.68 -2.90 12.22
CA ALA A 50 -2.76 -3.23 13.31
C ALA A 50 -2.96 -4.66 13.82
N ALA A 51 -4.19 -5.19 13.81
CA ALA A 51 -4.46 -6.59 14.16
C ALA A 51 -3.90 -7.54 13.10
N GLU A 52 -4.08 -7.23 11.82
CA GLU A 52 -3.51 -8.01 10.71
C GLU A 52 -1.98 -8.05 10.77
N TRP A 53 -1.33 -6.91 11.02
CA TRP A 53 0.11 -6.82 11.20
C TRP A 53 0.61 -7.66 12.38
N ARG A 54 -0.15 -7.74 13.48
CA ARG A 54 0.20 -8.60 14.62
C ARG A 54 0.20 -10.07 14.25
N ASN A 55 -0.68 -10.50 13.36
CA ASN A 55 -0.77 -11.89 12.91
C ASN A 55 0.38 -12.29 11.98
N HIS A 56 0.89 -11.35 11.19
CA HIS A 56 2.00 -11.56 10.24
C HIS A 56 3.35 -11.03 10.74
N ARG A 57 3.49 -10.82 12.06
CA ARG A 57 4.66 -10.19 12.64
C ARG A 57 5.93 -11.02 12.45
N ASN A 58 6.94 -10.43 11.83
CA ASN A 58 8.33 -10.89 11.92
C ASN A 58 9.12 -9.94 12.84
N ARG A 59 10.32 -10.36 13.28
CA ARG A 59 11.15 -9.58 14.20
C ARG A 59 11.44 -8.18 13.65
N PHE A 60 11.77 -8.09 12.36
CA PHE A 60 12.06 -6.82 11.68
C PHE A 60 10.88 -5.84 11.75
N GLY A 61 9.68 -6.29 11.36
CA GLY A 61 8.47 -5.48 11.31
C GLY A 61 8.06 -4.96 12.69
N LEU A 62 8.20 -5.78 13.73
CA LEU A 62 7.97 -5.35 15.12
C LEU A 62 8.95 -4.25 15.55
N THR A 63 10.23 -4.43 15.28
CA THR A 63 11.26 -3.43 15.60
C THR A 63 11.03 -2.13 14.83
N TRP A 64 10.70 -2.22 13.55
CA TRP A 64 10.41 -1.05 12.72
C TRP A 64 9.16 -0.31 13.19
N LEU A 65 8.05 -1.01 13.44
CA LEU A 65 6.81 -0.38 13.91
C LEU A 65 7.00 0.25 15.30
N SER A 66 7.69 -0.42 16.22
CA SER A 66 8.03 0.15 17.53
C SER A 66 8.86 1.43 17.39
N SER A 67 9.83 1.44 16.46
CA SER A 67 10.62 2.64 16.15
C SER A 67 9.75 3.79 15.61
N MET A 68 8.78 3.48 14.74
CA MET A 68 7.82 4.47 14.23
C MET A 68 6.93 5.03 15.34
N GLN A 69 6.44 4.18 16.24
CA GLN A 69 5.63 4.59 17.40
C GLN A 69 6.41 5.49 18.35
N GLN A 70 7.63 5.09 18.75
CA GLN A 70 8.48 5.88 19.65
C GLN A 70 8.81 7.27 19.08
N LYS A 71 8.88 7.40 17.75
CA LYS A 71 9.12 8.68 17.06
C LYS A 71 7.85 9.47 16.77
N GLY A 72 6.66 9.00 17.21
CA GLY A 72 5.37 9.65 16.93
C GLY A 72 4.99 9.65 15.45
N ARG A 73 5.34 8.58 14.71
CA ARG A 73 5.16 8.48 13.25
C ARG A 73 4.13 7.45 12.82
N VAL A 74 3.26 7.03 13.74
CA VAL A 74 2.06 6.26 13.42
C VAL A 74 0.87 7.21 13.43
N VAL A 75 0.08 7.21 12.36
CA VAL A 75 -1.18 7.95 12.27
C VAL A 75 -2.30 6.92 12.29
N TRP A 76 -3.18 7.05 13.28
CA TRP A 76 -4.38 6.23 13.38
C TRP A 76 -5.49 6.87 12.56
N VAL A 77 -6.12 6.06 11.70
CA VAL A 77 -7.31 6.44 10.93
C VAL A 77 -8.46 5.55 11.35
N GLU A 78 -9.64 6.12 11.34
CA GLU A 78 -10.88 5.39 11.57
C GLU A 78 -11.30 4.66 10.30
N ASP A 79 -12.14 3.66 10.48
CA ASP A 79 -12.85 3.01 9.39
C ASP A 79 -13.82 4.00 8.69
N ASN A 80 -14.13 3.74 7.43
CA ASN A 80 -15.13 4.49 6.68
C ASN A 80 -16.12 3.49 6.06
N ALA A 81 -17.16 3.17 6.82
CA ALA A 81 -18.19 2.22 6.42
C ALA A 81 -18.86 2.62 5.11
N SER A 82 -19.20 3.90 4.92
CA SER A 82 -19.83 4.36 3.68
C SER A 82 -18.94 4.17 2.45
N LEU A 83 -17.63 4.41 2.57
CA LEU A 83 -16.68 4.12 1.49
C LEU A 83 -16.54 2.61 1.24
N ARG A 84 -16.50 1.82 2.32
CA ARG A 84 -16.43 0.35 2.21
C ARG A 84 -17.64 -0.20 1.46
N ASP A 85 -18.82 0.22 1.87
CA ASP A 85 -20.09 -0.23 1.29
C ASP A 85 -20.18 0.17 -0.18
N ALA A 86 -19.80 1.42 -0.53
CA ALA A 86 -19.76 1.87 -1.92
C ALA A 86 -18.79 1.06 -2.79
N ILE A 87 -17.62 0.67 -2.26
CA ILE A 87 -16.69 -0.19 -3.00
C ILE A 87 -17.23 -1.61 -3.13
N PHE A 88 -17.89 -2.15 -2.10
CA PHE A 88 -18.50 -3.48 -2.17
C PHE A 88 -19.66 -3.53 -3.18
N GLU A 89 -20.56 -2.55 -3.17
CA GLU A 89 -21.63 -2.44 -4.17
C GLU A 89 -21.06 -2.41 -5.59
N LEU A 90 -20.02 -1.60 -5.84
CA LEU A 90 -19.35 -1.57 -7.14
C LEU A 90 -18.72 -2.92 -7.52
N ILE A 91 -18.12 -3.64 -6.56
CA ILE A 91 -17.52 -4.95 -6.81
C ILE A 91 -18.58 -5.97 -7.19
N GLU A 92 -19.74 -5.97 -6.51
CA GLU A 92 -20.86 -6.86 -6.84
C GLU A 92 -21.40 -6.56 -8.25
N ASP A 93 -21.63 -5.29 -8.58
CA ASP A 93 -22.06 -4.88 -9.93
C ASP A 93 -21.08 -5.38 -11.02
N LEU A 94 -19.77 -5.27 -10.76
CA LEU A 94 -18.74 -5.74 -11.70
C LEU A 94 -18.66 -7.26 -11.81
N VAL A 95 -19.02 -8.00 -10.76
CA VAL A 95 -19.13 -9.47 -10.81
C VAL A 95 -20.35 -9.89 -11.62
N ASP A 96 -21.50 -9.23 -11.41
CA ASP A 96 -22.74 -9.48 -12.16
C ASP A 96 -22.58 -9.15 -13.65
N GLU A 97 -21.78 -8.13 -13.99
CA GLU A 97 -21.41 -7.78 -15.37
C GLU A 97 -20.34 -8.71 -15.98
N GLU A 98 -19.87 -9.73 -15.26
CA GLU A 98 -18.76 -10.63 -15.65
C GLU A 98 -17.42 -9.91 -15.93
N VAL A 99 -17.28 -8.65 -15.50
CA VAL A 99 -16.04 -7.86 -15.61
C VAL A 99 -15.02 -8.31 -14.58
N LEU A 100 -15.48 -8.66 -13.38
CA LEU A 100 -14.67 -9.11 -12.26
C LEU A 100 -15.03 -10.56 -11.90
N SER A 101 -14.04 -11.44 -11.79
CA SER A 101 -14.28 -12.80 -11.32
C SER A 101 -14.54 -12.84 -9.81
N ALA A 102 -15.23 -13.88 -9.31
CA ALA A 102 -15.40 -14.11 -7.87
C ALA A 102 -14.06 -14.12 -7.09
N ARG A 103 -13.00 -14.70 -7.68
CA ARG A 103 -11.65 -14.65 -7.08
C ARG A 103 -11.08 -13.24 -7.02
N GLY A 104 -11.40 -12.40 -8.02
CA GLY A 104 -11.00 -11.00 -8.06
C GLY A 104 -11.73 -10.19 -6.99
N ARG A 105 -13.02 -10.44 -6.79
CA ARG A 105 -13.80 -9.93 -5.66
C ARG A 105 -13.13 -10.31 -4.33
N ASP A 106 -12.89 -11.59 -4.07
CA ASP A 106 -12.30 -12.05 -2.80
C ASP A 106 -10.95 -11.39 -2.52
N ALA A 107 -10.14 -11.20 -3.56
CA ALA A 107 -8.84 -10.53 -3.45
C ALA A 107 -8.98 -9.05 -3.06
N ILE A 108 -9.94 -8.31 -3.64
CA ILE A 108 -10.17 -6.91 -3.26
C ILE A 108 -10.78 -6.83 -1.85
N GLU A 109 -11.77 -7.68 -1.53
CA GLU A 109 -12.42 -7.67 -0.22
C GLU A 109 -11.44 -7.91 0.92
N LYS A 110 -10.49 -8.83 0.73
CA LYS A 110 -9.46 -9.12 1.73
C LYS A 110 -8.63 -7.89 2.10
N ASP A 111 -8.32 -7.06 1.10
CA ASP A 111 -7.39 -5.94 1.23
C ASP A 111 -8.09 -4.57 1.23
N ILE A 112 -9.43 -4.54 1.33
CA ILE A 112 -10.25 -3.32 1.30
C ILE A 112 -9.86 -2.31 2.37
N LEU A 113 -9.42 -2.78 3.53
CA LEU A 113 -8.99 -1.95 4.66
C LEU A 113 -7.76 -1.09 4.31
N LEU A 114 -6.87 -1.59 3.44
CA LEU A 114 -5.72 -0.83 2.95
C LEU A 114 -6.18 0.36 2.10
N ILE A 115 -7.20 0.15 1.28
CA ILE A 115 -7.77 1.17 0.38
C ILE A 115 -8.46 2.25 1.21
N ILE A 116 -9.30 1.86 2.17
CA ILE A 116 -10.00 2.77 3.08
C ILE A 116 -8.99 3.61 3.87
N ALA A 117 -7.97 2.97 4.45
CA ALA A 117 -6.93 3.68 5.19
C ALA A 117 -6.15 4.67 4.31
N ALA A 118 -5.94 4.35 3.05
CA ALA A 118 -5.26 5.23 2.11
C ALA A 118 -6.14 6.45 1.78
N GLN A 119 -7.44 6.25 1.57
CA GLN A 119 -8.39 7.35 1.33
C GLN A 119 -8.53 8.29 2.53
N ASN A 120 -8.48 7.75 3.75
CA ASN A 120 -8.52 8.54 4.99
C ASN A 120 -7.17 9.24 5.31
N SER A 121 -6.20 9.19 4.39
CA SER A 121 -4.87 9.78 4.56
C SER A 121 -4.40 10.53 3.32
N ASP A 122 -3.16 10.32 2.86
CA ASP A 122 -2.61 11.01 1.68
C ASP A 122 -2.81 10.20 0.38
N ARG A 123 -3.67 9.17 0.37
CA ARG A 123 -3.97 8.32 -0.80
C ARG A 123 -2.76 7.58 -1.37
N ILE A 124 -1.81 7.23 -0.49
CA ILE A 124 -0.60 6.51 -0.88
C ILE A 124 -0.64 5.13 -0.22
N LEU A 125 -0.61 4.07 -1.04
CA LEU A 125 -0.53 2.68 -0.61
C LEU A 125 0.77 2.05 -1.13
N ALA A 126 1.58 1.52 -0.24
CA ALA A 126 2.75 0.73 -0.57
C ALA A 126 2.46 -0.77 -0.42
N SER A 127 2.49 -1.51 -1.53
CA SER A 127 2.23 -2.96 -1.56
C SER A 127 2.96 -3.65 -2.71
N LEU A 128 3.27 -4.92 -2.50
CA LEU A 128 3.87 -5.83 -3.48
C LEU A 128 2.81 -6.64 -4.24
N ASP A 129 1.53 -6.53 -3.88
CA ASP A 129 0.46 -7.32 -4.51
C ASP A 129 0.07 -6.73 -5.88
N ARG A 130 0.76 -7.23 -6.91
CA ARG A 130 0.50 -6.84 -8.31
C ARG A 130 -0.83 -7.34 -8.84
N THR A 131 -1.38 -8.41 -8.25
CA THR A 131 -2.71 -8.92 -8.61
C THR A 131 -3.75 -7.93 -8.13
N LEU A 132 -3.70 -7.56 -6.85
CA LEU A 132 -4.56 -6.52 -6.28
C LEU A 132 -4.42 -5.20 -7.05
N LYS A 133 -3.18 -4.75 -7.33
CA LYS A 133 -2.96 -3.54 -8.16
C LYS A 133 -3.71 -3.60 -9.50
N SER A 134 -3.65 -4.73 -10.20
CA SER A 134 -4.29 -4.90 -11.50
C SER A 134 -5.82 -4.91 -11.39
N LEU A 135 -6.35 -5.58 -10.37
CA LEU A 135 -7.79 -5.56 -10.06
C LEU A 135 -8.26 -4.15 -9.69
N LEU A 136 -7.48 -3.41 -8.91
CA LEU A 136 -7.81 -2.03 -8.56
C LEU A 136 -7.72 -1.07 -9.75
N LYS A 137 -6.80 -1.29 -10.69
CA LYS A 137 -6.79 -0.55 -11.97
C LYS A 137 -8.09 -0.78 -12.76
N LEU A 138 -8.60 -2.02 -12.78
CA LEU A 138 -9.87 -2.33 -13.46
C LEU A 138 -11.05 -1.55 -12.87
N ILE A 139 -11.16 -1.48 -11.55
CA ILE A 139 -12.27 -0.77 -10.88
C ILE A 139 -12.06 0.75 -10.81
N ALA A 140 -10.82 1.24 -10.96
CA ALA A 140 -10.47 2.66 -10.86
C ALA A 140 -11.26 3.55 -11.85
N HIS A 141 -11.68 3.03 -12.99
CA HIS A 141 -12.49 3.80 -13.94
C HIS A 141 -13.91 4.09 -13.43
N ARG A 142 -14.39 3.33 -12.45
CA ARG A 142 -15.76 3.44 -11.90
C ARG A 142 -15.80 3.90 -10.44
N SER A 143 -14.66 3.92 -9.73
CA SER A 143 -14.53 4.51 -8.39
C SER A 143 -13.53 5.67 -8.38
N PRO A 144 -13.98 6.92 -8.20
CA PRO A 144 -13.10 8.09 -8.04
C PRO A 144 -12.10 7.95 -6.89
N GLU A 145 -12.50 7.26 -5.83
CA GLU A 145 -11.67 6.99 -4.67
C GLU A 145 -10.49 6.11 -5.09
N VAL A 146 -10.76 4.95 -5.71
CA VAL A 146 -9.72 4.05 -6.20
C VAL A 146 -8.89 4.71 -7.31
N HIS A 147 -9.53 5.47 -8.21
CA HIS A 147 -8.87 6.24 -9.27
C HIS A 147 -7.74 7.10 -8.73
N SER A 148 -7.97 7.79 -7.61
CA SER A 148 -7.03 8.75 -7.04
C SER A 148 -5.91 8.13 -6.21
N LEU A 149 -5.93 6.81 -6.01
CA LEU A 149 -4.95 6.09 -5.21
C LEU A 149 -3.59 6.04 -5.91
N VAL A 150 -2.52 6.42 -5.20
CA VAL A 150 -1.13 6.25 -5.62
C VAL A 150 -0.61 4.92 -5.10
N TRP A 151 -0.31 4.01 -6.01
CA TRP A 151 0.32 2.74 -5.68
C TRP A 151 1.85 2.84 -5.74
N ILE A 152 2.51 2.36 -4.70
CA ILE A 152 3.95 2.22 -4.63
C ILE A 152 4.28 0.74 -4.53
N ASP A 153 5.09 0.25 -5.46
CA ASP A 153 5.74 -1.06 -5.37
C ASP A 153 7.20 -0.81 -4.96
N PRO A 154 7.64 -1.20 -3.75
CA PRO A 154 9.05 -1.09 -3.36
C PRO A 154 10.00 -1.98 -4.16
N ASP A 155 9.49 -3.02 -4.82
CA ASP A 155 10.25 -3.98 -5.63
C ASP A 155 9.63 -4.07 -7.05
N PRO A 156 9.65 -2.95 -7.80
CA PRO A 156 9.04 -2.91 -9.12
C PRO A 156 9.78 -3.88 -10.06
N ASP A 157 9.05 -4.44 -11.02
CA ASP A 157 9.66 -5.32 -12.01
C ASP A 157 10.65 -4.52 -12.87
N CYS A 158 11.80 -5.10 -13.17
CA CYS A 158 12.76 -4.54 -14.12
C CYS A 158 12.13 -4.22 -15.50
N ARG A 159 11.04 -4.91 -15.88
CA ARG A 159 10.29 -4.64 -17.12
C ARG A 159 9.41 -3.40 -17.09
N SER A 160 9.15 -2.83 -15.90
CA SER A 160 8.29 -1.65 -15.74
C SER A 160 8.99 -0.32 -16.02
N GLY A 161 10.31 -0.34 -16.25
CA GLY A 161 11.11 0.88 -16.46
C GLY A 161 11.27 1.75 -15.20
N VAL A 162 10.68 1.35 -14.07
CA VAL A 162 10.76 2.02 -12.77
C VAL A 162 11.76 1.27 -11.89
N ASP A 163 12.78 1.98 -11.40
CA ASP A 163 13.73 1.45 -10.42
C ASP A 163 13.15 1.61 -9.00
N ALA A 164 13.44 0.67 -8.09
CA ALA A 164 13.18 0.84 -6.66
C ALA A 164 13.76 2.17 -6.12
N LYS A 165 14.88 2.63 -6.69
CA LYS A 165 15.48 3.93 -6.40
C LYS A 165 14.58 5.12 -6.77
N ASP A 166 13.71 5.00 -7.77
CA ASP A 166 12.77 6.06 -8.15
C ASP A 166 11.74 6.30 -7.05
N VAL A 167 11.34 5.24 -6.33
CA VAL A 167 10.46 5.34 -5.15
C VAL A 167 11.13 6.13 -4.04
N ILE A 168 12.37 5.79 -3.72
CA ILE A 168 13.14 6.49 -2.68
C ILE A 168 13.39 7.95 -3.09
N SER A 169 13.77 8.19 -4.34
CA SER A 169 14.00 9.53 -4.88
C SER A 169 12.73 10.39 -4.85
N TRP A 170 11.57 9.81 -5.17
CA TRP A 170 10.28 10.49 -5.04
C TRP A 170 9.92 10.81 -3.58
N MET A 171 10.19 9.90 -2.63
CA MET A 171 10.02 10.19 -1.20
C MET A 171 10.93 11.34 -0.74
N GLN A 172 12.20 11.37 -1.19
CA GLN A 172 13.14 12.45 -0.89
C GLN A 172 12.64 13.82 -1.37
N ARG A 173 11.93 13.85 -2.51
CA ARG A 173 11.26 15.06 -3.03
C ARG A 173 9.94 15.41 -2.32
N GLY A 174 9.59 14.68 -1.27
CA GLY A 174 8.44 14.95 -0.41
C GLY A 174 7.18 14.16 -0.74
N ALA A 175 7.30 13.09 -1.54
CA ALA A 175 6.22 12.15 -1.83
C ALA A 175 4.91 12.85 -2.28
N LYS A 176 4.99 13.77 -3.24
CA LYS A 176 3.79 14.46 -3.75
C LYS A 176 3.00 13.51 -4.64
N VAL A 177 1.71 13.38 -4.35
CA VAL A 177 0.77 12.54 -5.13
C VAL A 177 0.78 12.92 -6.61
N GLY A 178 0.81 14.22 -6.93
CA GLY A 178 0.84 14.70 -8.33
C GLY A 178 2.11 14.36 -9.12
N ASP A 179 3.17 13.91 -8.45
CA ASP A 179 4.44 13.51 -9.09
C ASP A 179 4.46 12.00 -9.43
N ARG A 180 3.35 11.27 -9.19
CA ARG A 180 3.18 9.84 -9.45
C ARG A 180 1.88 9.59 -10.20
N VAL A 181 1.85 8.52 -10.99
CA VAL A 181 0.64 8.04 -11.66
C VAL A 181 -0.26 7.38 -10.61
N CYS A 182 -1.51 7.84 -10.52
CA CYS A 182 -2.56 7.19 -9.74
C CYS A 182 -3.14 6.01 -10.53
N LEU A 183 -3.81 5.06 -9.86
CA LEU A 183 -4.31 3.84 -10.50
C LEU A 183 -5.21 4.08 -11.72
N GLY A 184 -6.01 5.14 -11.72
CA GLY A 184 -6.92 5.44 -12.82
C GLY A 184 -6.31 6.20 -14.01
N ARG A 185 -5.01 6.54 -13.96
CA ARG A 185 -4.30 7.12 -15.11
C ARG A 185 -3.50 6.02 -15.81
N GLU A 186 -3.66 5.91 -17.13
CA GLU A 186 -2.82 5.05 -17.95
C GLU A 186 -1.37 5.59 -17.97
N ASP A 187 -0.41 4.66 -17.94
CA ASP A 187 1.05 4.93 -18.02
C ASP A 187 1.47 5.21 -19.46
#